data_AF-A0A060Y0Q5-F1
#
_entry.id   AF-A0A060Y0Q5-F1
#
_cell.length_a   1.000
_cell.length_b   1.000
_cell.length_c   1.000
_cell.angle_alpha   90.00
_cell.angle_beta   90.00
_cell.angle_gamma   90.00
#
_symmetry.space_group_name_H-M   'P 1'
#
loop_
_entity.id
_entity.type
_entity.pdbx_description
1 polymer ?
#
loop_
_entity_poly.entity_id
_entity_poly.type
_entity_poly.pdbx_seq_one_letter_code
_entity_poly.pdbx_strand_id
1 'polypeptide(L)'
;MISNHSLCPSQITREYYGLTEVKELIPGGDRITVDKNNREEFVEAYLKYMFRDSVSELYQAFSSGFLKVCGGKILSLFQPSELMAMVVGNNNYNWEEMEKVSFKANANGR
;
A
#
# COMPACT_ATOMS: atom_id res chain seq x y z
N MET A 1 17.61 -18.68 1.80
CA MET A 1 17.60 -18.94 3.26
C MET A 1 16.22 -18.55 3.77
N ILE A 2 15.29 -19.51 3.86
CA ILE A 2 14.03 -19.31 4.60
C ILE A 2 14.10 -20.35 5.70
N SER A 3 14.62 -19.92 6.85
CA SER A 3 14.92 -20.78 7.99
C SER A 3 13.63 -21.23 8.67
N ASN A 4 13.67 -22.47 9.14
CA ASN A 4 12.60 -23.26 9.76
C ASN A 4 11.68 -22.53 10.76
N HIS A 5 10.41 -22.94 10.73
CA HIS A 5 9.40 -22.90 11.79
C HIS A 5 9.39 -21.67 12.72
N SER A 6 8.76 -20.60 12.25
CA SER A 6 7.81 -19.85 13.06
C SER A 6 6.62 -19.57 12.17
N LEU A 7 5.57 -20.37 12.34
CA LEU A 7 4.31 -20.10 11.65
C LEU A 7 3.73 -18.88 12.37
N CYS A 8 3.85 -17.70 11.75
CA CYS A 8 3.30 -16.49 12.34
C CYS A 8 1.78 -16.65 12.51
N PRO A 9 1.20 -16.13 13.61
CA PRO A 9 -0.25 -15.93 13.69
C PRO A 9 -0.74 -15.16 12.46
N SER A 10 -2.02 -15.30 12.11
CA SER A 10 -2.70 -14.50 11.07
C SER A 10 -2.89 -13.04 11.52
N GLN A 11 -1.78 -12.41 11.88
CA GLN A 11 -1.64 -11.05 12.38
C GLN A 11 -0.40 -10.40 11.75
N ILE A 12 -0.38 -9.07 11.75
CA ILE A 12 0.78 -8.30 11.33
C ILE A 12 1.17 -7.29 12.41
N THR A 13 2.46 -6.98 12.46
CA THR A 13 3.00 -5.91 13.31
C THR A 13 3.36 -4.73 12.43
N ARG A 14 2.88 -3.53 12.77
CA ARG A 14 3.15 -2.30 12.04
C ARG A 14 3.62 -1.21 12.97
N GLU A 15 4.54 -0.38 12.47
CA GLU A 15 4.91 0.88 13.10
C GLU A 15 4.03 2.03 12.55
N TYR A 16 3.41 2.77 13.46
CA TYR A 16 2.52 3.89 13.15
C TYR A 16 2.82 5.04 14.11
N TYR A 17 3.39 6.13 13.59
CA TYR A 17 3.83 7.30 14.37
C TYR A 17 4.70 6.97 15.60
N GLY A 18 5.60 5.99 15.47
CA GLY A 18 6.47 5.53 16.56
C GLY A 18 5.79 4.56 17.54
N LEU A 19 4.54 4.17 17.30
CA LEU A 19 3.84 3.13 18.05
C LEU A 19 3.87 1.81 17.27
N THR A 20 4.11 0.71 17.96
CA THR A 20 3.98 -0.64 17.39
C THR A 20 2.58 -1.17 17.67
N GLU A 21 1.81 -1.44 16.62
CA GLU A 21 0.48 -2.02 16.70
C GLU A 21 0.50 -3.44 16.12
N VAL A 22 -0.17 -4.36 16.82
CA VAL A 22 -0.44 -5.71 16.33
C VAL A 22 -1.87 -5.77 15.85
N LYS A 23 -2.07 -6.11 14.57
CA LYS A 23 -3.38 -6.16 13.93
C LYS A 23 -3.70 -7.57 13.46
N GLU A 24 -4.84 -8.08 13.89
CA GLU A 24 -5.38 -9.33 13.34
C GLU A 24 -5.93 -9.11 11.93
N LEU A 25 -5.57 -9.99 11.00
CA LEU A 25 -6.06 -9.95 9.61
C LEU A 25 -7.44 -10.62 9.47
N ILE A 26 -7.73 -11.57 10.34
CA ILE A 26 -9.00 -12.30 10.44
C ILE A 26 -9.44 -12.35 11.91
N PRO A 27 -10.74 -12.52 12.21
CA PRO A 27 -11.21 -12.65 13.58
C PRO A 27 -10.54 -13.82 14.32
N GLY A 28 -9.88 -13.55 15.44
CA GLY A 28 -9.14 -14.58 16.19
C GLY A 28 -7.86 -15.02 15.49
N GLY A 29 -7.27 -14.14 14.67
CA GLY A 29 -6.04 -14.40 13.96
C GLY A 29 -4.85 -14.67 14.88
N ASP A 30 -4.90 -14.24 16.15
CA ASP A 30 -3.92 -14.60 17.19
C ASP A 30 -3.71 -16.11 17.34
N ARG A 31 -4.78 -16.88 17.20
CA ARG A 31 -4.81 -18.33 17.44
C ARG A 31 -4.71 -19.13 16.15
N ILE A 32 -4.88 -18.49 15.01
CA ILE A 32 -4.84 -19.14 13.71
C ILE A 32 -3.43 -19.03 13.16
N THR A 33 -2.77 -20.18 13.12
CA THR A 33 -1.40 -20.30 12.63
C THR A 33 -1.41 -20.49 11.11
N VAL A 34 -0.59 -19.74 10.37
CA VAL A 34 -0.51 -19.87 8.92
C VAL A 34 0.26 -21.13 8.54
N ASP A 35 -0.36 -22.02 7.76
CA ASP A 35 0.21 -23.26 7.23
C ASP A 35 0.06 -23.32 5.69
N LYS A 36 0.35 -24.48 5.09
CA LYS A 36 0.26 -24.65 3.63
C LYS A 36 -1.17 -24.61 3.09
N ASN A 37 -2.16 -24.94 3.90
CA ASN A 37 -3.56 -25.06 3.50
C ASN A 37 -4.28 -23.71 3.59
N ASN A 38 -3.93 -22.86 4.55
CA ASN A 38 -4.57 -21.55 4.75
C ASN A 38 -3.72 -20.36 4.26
N ARG A 39 -2.57 -20.61 3.61
CA ARG A 39 -1.67 -19.57 3.11
C ARG A 39 -2.36 -18.59 2.16
N GLU A 40 -3.21 -19.09 1.26
CA GLU A 40 -3.89 -18.24 0.28
C GLU A 40 -4.86 -17.28 0.95
N GLU A 41 -5.64 -17.77 1.92
CA GLU A 41 -6.55 -16.95 2.73
C GLU A 41 -5.79 -15.89 3.53
N PHE A 42 -4.64 -16.25 4.11
CA PHE A 42 -3.78 -15.28 4.79
C PHE A 42 -3.29 -14.18 3.83
N VAL A 43 -2.81 -14.54 2.64
CA VAL A 43 -2.34 -13.57 1.64
C VAL A 43 -3.49 -12.67 1.19
N GLU A 44 -4.67 -13.22 0.94
CA GLU A 44 -5.85 -12.43 0.58
C GLU A 44 -6.26 -11.46 1.69
N ALA A 45 -6.32 -11.92 2.94
CA ALA A 45 -6.64 -11.09 4.10
C ALA A 45 -5.60 -9.98 4.31
N TYR A 46 -4.32 -10.31 4.12
CA TYR A 46 -3.23 -9.34 4.18
C TYR A 46 -3.36 -8.25 3.11
N LEU A 47 -3.57 -8.64 1.85
CA LEU A 47 -3.72 -7.70 0.73
C LEU A 47 -4.95 -6.81 0.92
N LYS A 48 -6.06 -7.39 1.36
CA LYS A 48 -7.28 -6.65 1.69
C LYS A 48 -7.01 -5.62 2.80
N TYR A 49 -6.35 -6.01 3.88
CA TYR A 49 -6.00 -5.06 4.94
C TYR A 49 -5.09 -3.95 4.40
N MET A 50 -4.00 -4.31 3.72
CA MET A 50 -2.97 -3.37 3.26
C MET A 50 -3.53 -2.34 2.27
N PHE A 51 -4.31 -2.77 1.29
CA PHE A 51 -4.76 -1.88 0.21
C PHE A 51 -6.13 -1.26 0.42
N ARG A 52 -6.98 -1.86 1.27
CA ARG A 52 -8.36 -1.41 1.46
C ARG A 52 -8.62 -0.94 2.88
N ASP A 53 -8.45 -1.82 3.87
CA ASP A 53 -8.97 -1.55 5.21
C ASP A 53 -8.08 -0.56 5.98
N SER A 54 -6.75 -0.66 5.85
CA SER A 54 -5.79 0.21 6.55
C SER A 54 -5.85 1.67 6.13
N VAL A 55 -6.36 1.94 4.93
CA VAL A 55 -6.49 3.28 4.35
C VAL A 55 -7.95 3.73 4.22
N SER A 56 -8.91 2.91 4.65
CA SER A 56 -10.33 3.10 4.31
C SER A 56 -10.87 4.46 4.79
N GLU A 57 -10.56 4.85 6.02
CA GLU A 57 -11.02 6.12 6.61
C GLU A 57 -10.48 7.34 5.82
N LEU A 58 -9.17 7.38 5.60
CA LEU A 58 -8.51 8.44 4.85
C LEU A 58 -9.01 8.47 3.40
N TYR A 59 -9.16 7.31 2.79
CA TYR A 59 -9.66 7.17 1.43
C TYR A 59 -11.12 7.63 1.31
N GLN A 60 -11.98 7.33 2.28
CA GLN A 60 -13.38 7.79 2.29
C GLN A 60 -13.45 9.32 2.38
N ALA A 61 -12.69 9.93 3.28
CA ALA A 61 -12.63 11.38 3.40
C ALA A 61 -12.15 12.02 2.08
N PHE A 62 -11.05 11.52 1.52
CA PHE A 62 -10.53 11.96 0.22
C PHE A 62 -11.53 11.79 -0.92
N SER A 63 -12.05 10.57 -1.11
CA SER A 63 -12.94 10.23 -2.22
C SER A 63 -14.24 11.02 -2.17
N SER A 64 -14.79 11.29 -0.99
CA SER A 64 -15.98 12.12 -0.84
C SER A 64 -15.76 13.57 -1.33
N GLY A 65 -14.62 14.18 -0.99
CA GLY A 65 -14.26 15.52 -1.46
C GLY A 65 -13.95 15.54 -2.96
N PHE A 66 -13.17 14.56 -3.41
CA PHE A 66 -12.80 14.43 -4.82
C PHE A 66 -14.02 14.23 -5.72
N LEU A 67 -14.92 13.30 -5.37
CA LEU A 67 -16.13 13.03 -6.15
C LEU A 67 -17.16 14.17 -6.07
N LYS A 68 -17.15 15.00 -5.03
CA LYS A 68 -18.00 16.21 -5.01
C LYS A 68 -17.61 17.21 -6.10
N VAL A 69 -16.32 17.32 -6.41
CA VAL A 69 -15.79 18.27 -7.40
C VAL A 69 -15.69 17.63 -8.78
N CYS A 70 -15.21 16.39 -8.84
CA CYS A 70 -14.87 15.70 -10.09
C CYS A 70 -15.83 14.56 -10.44
N GLY A 71 -16.76 14.16 -9.55
CA GLY A 71 -17.60 12.95 -9.65
C GLY A 71 -18.74 12.99 -10.65
N GLY A 72 -18.41 13.27 -11.91
CA GLY A 72 -19.31 13.11 -13.05
C GLY A 72 -19.25 11.71 -13.67
N LYS A 73 -20.22 11.39 -14.52
CA LYS A 73 -20.29 10.13 -15.31
C LYS A 73 -19.04 9.85 -16.16
N ILE A 74 -18.22 10.86 -16.40
CA ILE A 74 -17.00 10.72 -17.19
C ILE A 74 -15.89 10.00 -16.41
N LEU A 75 -15.84 10.12 -15.08
CA LEU A 75 -14.81 9.45 -14.28
C LEU A 75 -14.92 7.93 -14.33
N SER A 76 -16.14 7.39 -14.43
CA SER A 76 -16.38 5.95 -14.56
C SER A 76 -15.96 5.37 -15.90
N LEU A 77 -15.59 6.21 -16.89
CA LEU A 77 -15.13 5.75 -18.20
C LEU A 77 -13.61 5.52 -18.24
N PHE A 78 -12.87 6.05 -17.27
CA PHE A 78 -11.42 5.94 -17.23
C PHE A 78 -10.94 4.66 -16.54
N GLN A 79 -9.91 4.04 -17.09
CA GLN A 79 -9.08 3.10 -16.35
C GLN A 79 -8.25 3.82 -15.28
N PRO A 80 -7.79 3.13 -14.22
CA PRO A 80 -7.00 3.76 -13.15
C PRO A 80 -5.77 4.54 -13.64
N SER A 81 -5.09 4.04 -14.68
CA SER A 81 -3.93 4.69 -15.30
C SER A 81 -4.30 5.99 -16.02
N GLU A 82 -5.41 6.00 -16.76
CA GLU A 82 -5.89 7.17 -17.48
C GLU A 82 -6.40 8.24 -16.52
N LEU A 83 -7.09 7.82 -15.46
CA LEU A 83 -7.51 8.72 -14.38
C LEU A 83 -6.29 9.36 -13.68
N MET A 84 -5.25 8.57 -13.41
CA MET A 84 -3.99 9.07 -12.85
C MET A 84 -3.32 10.08 -13.77
N ALA A 85 -3.23 9.79 -15.07
CA ALA A 85 -2.65 10.71 -16.06
C ALA A 85 -3.45 12.02 -16.16
N MET A 86 -4.77 11.97 -16.01
CA MET A 86 -5.62 13.16 -15.99
C MET A 86 -5.39 14.02 -14.73
N VAL A 87 -5.26 13.39 -13.56
CA VAL A 87 -5.10 14.10 -12.27
C VAL A 87 -3.68 14.63 -12.07
N VAL A 88 -2.68 13.82 -12.37
CA VAL A 88 -1.26 14.13 -12.12
C VAL A 88 -0.61 14.82 -13.32
N GLY A 89 -1.20 14.65 -14.51
CA GLY A 89 -0.57 15.01 -15.78
C GLY A 89 0.41 13.93 -16.27
N ASN A 90 1.11 14.23 -17.36
CA ASN A 90 2.19 13.36 -17.84
C ASN A 90 3.48 13.75 -17.12
N ASN A 91 4.04 12.82 -16.34
CA ASN A 91 5.35 13.02 -15.71
C ASN A 91 6.42 12.97 -16.80
N ASN A 92 6.80 14.13 -17.31
CA ASN A 92 8.02 14.29 -18.09
C ASN A 92 9.20 14.17 -17.11
N TYR A 93 9.55 12.94 -16.75
CA TYR A 93 10.69 12.67 -15.89
C TYR A 93 11.95 13.17 -16.59
N ASN A 94 12.54 14.26 -16.08
CA ASN A 94 13.82 14.76 -16.57
C ASN A 94 14.94 13.86 -16.03
N TRP A 95 15.19 12.78 -16.76
CA TRP A 95 16.15 11.75 -16.39
C TRP A 95 17.56 12.32 -16.17
N GLU A 96 17.94 13.38 -16.91
CA GLU A 96 19.24 14.05 -16.78
C GLU A 96 19.42 14.70 -15.40
N GLU A 97 18.37 15.30 -14.84
CA GLU A 97 18.43 15.91 -13.51
C GLU A 97 18.47 14.83 -12.42
N MET A 98 17.74 13.73 -12.62
CA MET A 98 17.74 12.58 -11.71
C MET A 98 19.12 11.90 -11.63
N GLU A 99 19.81 11.81 -12.76
CA GLU A 99 21.15 11.27 -12.85
C GLU A 99 22.17 12.16 -12.10
N LYS A 100 22.10 13.48 -12.29
CA LYS A 100 22.99 14.44 -11.61
C LYS A 100 22.88 14.40 -10.08
N VAL A 101 21.68 14.24 -9.52
CA VAL A 101 21.49 14.16 -8.07
C VAL A 101 21.94 12.82 -7.49
N SER A 102 21.74 11.72 -8.24
CA SER A 102 22.19 10.38 -7.83
C SER A 102 23.72 10.31 -7.70
N PHE A 103 24.46 10.92 -8.64
CA PHE A 103 25.92 10.97 -8.57
C PHE A 103 26.46 11.89 -7.48
N LYS A 104 25.79 13.01 -7.18
CA LYS A 104 26.20 13.93 -6.09
C LYS A 104 26.10 13.30 -4.70
N ALA A 105 25.15 12.40 -4.47
CA ALA A 105 25.01 11.70 -3.20
C ALA A 105 26.16 10.71 -2.93
N ASN A 106 26.79 10.15 -3.97
CA ASN A 106 27.96 9.27 -3.85
C ASN A 106 29.29 10.05 -3.75
N ALA A 107 29.33 11.30 -4.21
CA ALA A 107 30.53 12.12 -4.20
C ALA A 107 30.83 12.83 -2.86
N ASN A 108 29.84 12.94 -1.95
CA ASN A 108 30.01 13.56 -0.63
C ASN A 108 30.37 12.56 0.50
N GLY A 109 30.73 11.33 0.14
CA GLY A 109 31.10 10.24 1.07
C GLY A 109 32.57 9.81 1.02
N ARG A 110 33.48 10.67 0.54
CA ARG A 110 34.93 10.47 0.65
C ARG A 110 35.60 11.68 1.28
#